data_AF-A0AAW0A6K3-F1
#
_entry.id   AF-A0AAW0A6K3-F1
#
_cell.length_a   1.000
_cell.length_b   1.000
_cell.length_c   1.000
_cell.angle_alpha   90.00
_cell.angle_beta   90.00
_cell.angle_gamma   90.00
#
_symmetry.space_group_name_H-M   'P 1'
#
loop_
_entity.id
_entity.type
_entity.pdbx_description
1 polymer ?
#
loop_
_entity_poly.entity_id
_entity_poly.type
_entity_poly.pdbx_seq_one_letter_code
_entity_poly.pdbx_strand_id
1 'polypeptide(L)'
;MSDSLGICVATGWDSSASLSEINTYRHLFQTAHLAILEQLSGPNAGAYSNEADIYEPDFQTTFFGPNYAKLTQIKAKYDPEDLFIVAAGVGSERWDEFGMCRV
;
A
#
# COMPACT_ATOMS: atom_id res chain seq x y z
N MET A 1 15.62 2.89 -22.44
CA MET A 1 14.76 3.39 -21.36
C MET A 1 13.36 3.36 -21.92
N SER A 2 12.51 2.45 -21.48
CA SER A 2 11.10 2.43 -21.89
C SER A 2 10.38 3.49 -21.06
N ASP A 3 9.82 4.50 -21.71
CA ASP A 3 9.00 5.50 -21.05
C ASP A 3 7.84 4.79 -20.35
N SER A 4 7.84 4.85 -19.03
CA SER A 4 6.76 4.32 -18.21
C SER A 4 5.80 5.46 -17.96
N LEU A 5 4.56 5.33 -18.44
CA LEU A 5 3.51 6.29 -18.13
C LEU A 5 3.16 6.16 -16.63
N GLY A 6 3.25 7.26 -15.88
CA GLY A 6 2.84 7.32 -14.48
C GLY A 6 1.52 8.08 -14.34
N ILE A 7 0.62 7.56 -13.50
CA ILE A 7 -0.62 8.23 -13.11
C ILE A 7 -0.57 8.41 -11.59
N CYS A 8 -0.80 9.63 -11.12
CA CYS A 8 -0.92 9.93 -9.70
C CYS A 8 -2.30 10.56 -9.45
N VAL A 9 -3.04 10.02 -8.49
CA VAL A 9 -4.33 10.54 -8.05
C VAL A 9 -4.26 10.80 -6.56
N ALA A 10 -4.51 12.04 -6.17
CA ALA A 10 -4.54 12.45 -4.77
C ALA A 10 -5.88 13.12 -4.45
N THR A 11 -6.46 12.76 -3.31
CA THR A 11 -7.61 13.44 -2.72
C THR A 11 -7.16 14.13 -1.44
N GLY A 12 -7.29 15.45 -1.39
CA GLY A 12 -7.05 16.22 -0.17
C GLY A 12 -8.34 16.41 0.65
N TRP A 13 -8.18 16.86 1.89
CA TRP A 13 -9.27 17.29 2.76
C TRP A 13 -8.91 18.61 3.44
N ASP A 14 -9.92 19.34 3.91
CA ASP A 14 -9.69 20.56 4.69
C ASP A 14 -9.11 20.23 6.07
N SER A 15 -8.29 21.14 6.60
CA SER A 15 -7.75 21.06 7.96
C SER A 15 -8.81 20.91 9.06
N SER A 16 -10.05 21.37 8.83
CA SER A 16 -11.18 21.26 9.75
C SER A 16 -12.08 20.04 9.50
N ALA A 17 -11.74 19.17 8.55
CA ALA A 17 -12.55 17.99 8.22
C ALA A 17 -12.68 17.04 9.43
N SER A 18 -13.87 16.49 9.62
CA SER A 18 -14.13 15.47 10.63
C SER A 18 -13.51 14.12 10.23
N LEU A 19 -13.28 13.25 11.21
CA LEU A 19 -12.82 11.88 10.95
C LEU A 19 -13.79 11.10 10.04
N SER A 20 -15.10 11.35 10.14
CA SER A 20 -16.10 10.71 9.28
C SER A 20 -15.94 11.14 7.82
N GLU A 21 -15.66 12.42 7.57
CA GLU A 21 -15.42 12.92 6.21
C GLU A 21 -14.11 12.35 5.64
N ILE A 22 -13.02 12.37 6.43
CA ILE A 22 -11.73 11.79 6.03
C ILE A 22 -11.87 10.31 5.68
N ASN A 23 -12.58 9.54 6.52
CA ASN A 23 -12.83 8.12 6.27
C ASN A 23 -13.70 7.90 5.03
N THR A 24 -14.62 8.82 4.72
CA THR A 24 -15.42 8.76 3.49
C THR A 24 -14.55 8.94 2.26
N TYR A 25 -13.61 9.90 2.26
CA TYR A 25 -12.67 10.09 1.16
C TYR A 25 -11.76 8.88 0.94
N ARG A 26 -11.25 8.29 2.04
CA ARG A 26 -10.47 7.05 1.97
C ARG A 26 -11.29 5.91 1.37
N HIS A 27 -12.51 5.70 1.86
CA HIS A 27 -13.36 4.62 1.38
C HIS A 27 -13.72 4.78 -0.10
N LEU A 28 -13.95 6.02 -0.56
CA LEU A 28 -14.18 6.31 -1.96
C LEU A 28 -12.97 5.96 -2.83
N PHE A 29 -11.75 6.23 -2.36
CA PHE A 29 -10.54 5.84 -3.09
C PHE A 29 -10.50 4.32 -3.31
N GLN A 30 -10.71 3.55 -2.26
CA GLN A 30 -10.64 2.08 -2.30
C GLN A 30 -11.76 1.46 -3.14
N THR A 31 -12.98 1.99 -3.04
CA THR A 31 -14.16 1.38 -3.68
C THR A 31 -14.41 1.84 -5.10
N ALA A 32 -13.89 3.00 -5.50
CA ALA A 32 -14.11 3.57 -6.83
C ALA A 32 -12.81 3.87 -7.58
N HIS A 33 -11.89 4.65 -6.99
CA HIS A 33 -10.72 5.13 -7.72
C HIS A 33 -9.72 4.01 -8.04
N LEU A 34 -9.45 3.12 -7.08
CA LEU A 34 -8.47 2.05 -7.26
C LEU A 34 -8.83 1.14 -8.45
N ALA A 35 -10.08 0.69 -8.54
CA ALA A 35 -10.54 -0.14 -9.65
C ALA A 35 -10.42 0.54 -11.02
N ILE A 36 -10.59 1.87 -11.10
CA ILE A 36 -10.39 2.63 -12.33
C ILE A 36 -8.88 2.68 -12.67
N LEU A 37 -8.04 2.91 -11.67
CA LEU A 37 -6.58 2.97 -11.86
C LEU A 37 -6.01 1.62 -12.31
N GLU A 38 -6.47 0.52 -11.73
CA GLU A 38 -6.09 -0.84 -12.14
C GLU A 38 -6.50 -1.13 -13.60
N GLN A 39 -7.71 -0.75 -14.00
CA GLN A 39 -8.20 -0.92 -15.37
C GLN A 39 -7.38 -0.10 -16.38
N LEU A 40 -6.99 1.13 -16.03
CA LEU A 40 -6.20 2.01 -16.89
C LEU A 40 -4.74 1.57 -16.98
N SER A 41 -4.17 1.08 -15.89
CA SER A 41 -2.74 0.76 -15.79
C SER A 41 -2.42 -0.64 -16.31
N GLY A 42 -3.40 -1.55 -16.30
CA GLY A 42 -3.28 -2.90 -16.81
C GLY A 42 -2.72 -3.90 -15.79
N PRO A 43 -2.74 -5.20 -16.11
CA PRO A 43 -2.54 -6.30 -15.15
C PRO A 43 -1.11 -6.44 -14.58
N ASN A 44 -0.13 -5.75 -15.18
CA ASN A 44 1.27 -5.78 -14.74
C ASN A 44 1.71 -4.45 -14.13
N ALA A 45 0.77 -3.54 -13.89
CA ALA A 45 1.06 -2.30 -13.20
C ALA A 45 1.41 -2.54 -11.74
N GLY A 46 2.12 -1.58 -11.16
CA GLY A 46 2.31 -1.49 -9.72
C GLY A 46 2.08 -0.05 -9.28
N ALA A 47 2.22 0.20 -7.98
CA ALA A 47 2.16 1.54 -7.42
C ALA A 47 3.44 1.87 -6.65
N TYR A 48 3.76 3.14 -6.63
CA TYR A 48 4.89 3.64 -5.87
C TYR A 48 4.51 3.75 -4.39
N SER A 49 5.05 2.84 -3.55
CA SER A 49 4.63 2.69 -2.15
C SER A 49 4.74 3.95 -1.29
N ASN A 50 5.64 4.88 -1.61
CA ASN A 50 5.79 6.12 -0.85
C ASN A 50 4.63 7.12 -1.08
N GLU A 51 3.83 6.93 -2.14
CA GLU A 51 2.71 7.81 -2.53
C GLU A 51 1.42 7.01 -2.76
N ALA A 52 1.32 5.82 -2.17
CA ALA A 52 0.20 4.90 -2.35
C ALA A 52 -0.71 4.84 -1.11
N ASP A 53 -1.87 4.20 -1.25
CA ASP A 53 -2.76 3.93 -0.13
C ASP A 53 -2.17 2.84 0.78
N ILE A 54 -2.07 3.12 2.08
CA ILE A 54 -1.49 2.19 3.07
C ILE A 54 -2.37 0.94 3.31
N TYR A 55 -3.59 0.95 2.78
CA TYR A 55 -4.57 -0.12 2.89
C TYR A 55 -4.70 -0.95 1.60
N GLU A 56 -3.76 -0.81 0.66
CA GLU A 56 -3.70 -1.61 -0.56
C GLU A 56 -3.74 -3.12 -0.22
N PRO A 57 -4.81 -3.84 -0.61
CA PRO A 57 -5.00 -5.23 -0.20
C PRO A 57 -3.94 -6.19 -0.78
N ASP A 58 -3.39 -5.90 -1.97
CA ASP A 58 -2.34 -6.71 -2.61
C ASP A 58 -0.99 -5.99 -2.60
N PHE A 59 -0.66 -5.29 -1.50
CA PHE A 59 0.55 -4.45 -1.41
C PHE A 59 1.84 -5.22 -1.75
N GLN A 60 1.86 -6.53 -1.49
CA GLN A 60 3.00 -7.41 -1.75
C GLN A 60 3.32 -7.43 -3.24
N THR A 61 2.29 -7.58 -4.08
CA THR A 61 2.40 -7.54 -5.54
C THR A 61 2.49 -6.09 -6.02
N THR A 62 1.58 -5.22 -5.57
CA THR A 62 1.43 -3.86 -6.08
C THR A 62 2.66 -2.99 -5.82
N PHE A 63 3.31 -3.11 -4.66
CA PHE A 63 4.46 -2.26 -4.29
C PHE A 63 5.81 -2.92 -4.55
N PHE A 64 5.91 -4.22 -4.37
CA PHE A 64 7.19 -4.93 -4.40
C PHE A 64 7.30 -5.95 -5.53
N GLY A 65 6.17 -6.46 -6.01
CA GLY A 65 6.07 -7.39 -7.12
C GLY A 65 6.98 -8.61 -6.95
N PRO A 66 7.70 -9.03 -8.00
CA PRO A 66 8.61 -10.19 -7.95
C PRO A 66 9.71 -10.10 -6.88
N ASN A 67 9.99 -8.91 -6.34
CA ASN A 67 11.03 -8.73 -5.32
C ASN A 67 10.56 -9.13 -3.91
N TYR A 68 9.25 -9.25 -3.68
CA TYR A 68 8.70 -9.45 -2.34
C TYR A 68 9.32 -10.65 -1.62
N ALA A 69 9.44 -11.79 -2.31
CA ALA A 69 10.03 -13.01 -1.73
C ALA A 69 11.46 -12.80 -1.24
N LYS A 70 12.29 -12.07 -2.00
CA LYS A 70 13.68 -11.76 -1.61
C LYS A 70 13.72 -10.76 -0.46
N LEU A 71 12.84 -9.76 -0.46
CA LEU A 71 12.76 -8.76 0.61
C LEU A 71 12.34 -9.40 1.93
N THR A 72 11.39 -10.33 1.92
CA THR A 72 10.97 -11.08 3.12
C THR A 72 12.12 -11.91 3.70
N GLN A 73 12.95 -12.53 2.86
CA GLN A 73 14.16 -13.24 3.33
C GLN A 73 15.17 -12.28 3.98
N ILE A 74 15.37 -11.09 3.40
CA ILE A 74 16.25 -10.06 3.97
C ILE A 74 15.69 -9.57 5.31
N LYS A 75 14.39 -9.29 5.38
CA LYS A 75 13.69 -8.89 6.61
C LYS A 75 13.89 -9.93 7.71
N ALA A 76 13.63 -11.21 7.43
CA ALA A 76 13.82 -12.29 8.40
C ALA A 76 15.28 -12.45 8.86
N LYS A 77 16.26 -12.12 8.00
CA LYS A 77 17.68 -12.17 8.37
C LYS A 77 18.07 -11.06 9.35
N TYR A 78 17.56 -9.85 9.16
CA TYR A 78 18.01 -8.67 9.91
C TYR A 78 17.07 -8.25 11.04
N ASP A 79 15.79 -8.60 10.95
CA ASP A 79 14.78 -8.34 11.98
C ASP A 79 13.87 -9.57 12.14
N PRO A 80 14.39 -10.65 12.73
CA PRO A 80 13.67 -11.93 12.88
C PRO A 80 12.47 -11.85 13.83
N GLU A 81 12.44 -10.87 14.73
CA GLU A 81 11.37 -10.69 15.72
C GLU A 81 10.32 -9.67 15.30
N ASP A 82 10.47 -9.08 14.11
CA ASP A 82 9.61 -8.00 13.59
C ASP A 82 9.53 -6.80 14.54
N LEU A 83 10.68 -6.29 15.00
CA LEU A 83 10.74 -5.06 15.80
C LEU A 83 10.30 -3.84 14.98
N PHE A 84 10.60 -3.83 13.68
CA PHE A 84 10.30 -2.70 12.79
C PHE A 84 9.12 -3.04 11.86
N ILE A 85 7.94 -2.53 12.18
CA ILE A 85 6.72 -2.77 11.40
C ILE A 85 6.20 -1.44 10.87
N VAL A 86 5.75 -1.43 9.61
CA VAL A 86 5.07 -0.30 8.98
C VAL A 86 3.89 -0.84 8.19
N ALA A 87 2.80 -0.06 8.08
CA ALA A 87 1.63 -0.45 7.29
C ALA A 87 2.02 -0.71 5.82
N ALA A 88 1.51 -1.80 5.25
CA ALA A 88 1.85 -2.29 3.91
C ALA A 88 3.35 -2.41 3.63
N GLY A 89 4.15 -2.66 4.68
CA GLY A 89 5.58 -2.92 4.60
C GLY A 89 5.88 -4.41 4.43
N VAL A 90 7.11 -4.72 4.04
CA VAL A 90 7.57 -6.12 3.92
C VAL A 90 7.40 -6.85 5.25
N GLY A 91 6.50 -7.83 5.28
CA GLY A 91 6.21 -8.64 6.46
C GLY A 91 5.12 -8.09 7.39
N SER A 92 4.48 -6.97 7.05
CA SER A 92 3.40 -6.40 7.87
C SER A 92 2.16 -7.27 7.94
N GLU A 93 1.95 -8.18 6.98
CA GLU A 93 0.86 -9.16 6.94
C GLU A 93 0.89 -10.18 8.09
N ARG A 94 2.00 -10.25 8.83
CA ARG A 94 2.11 -11.07 10.05
C ARG A 94 1.52 -10.40 11.28
N TRP A 95 1.04 -9.17 11.14
CA TRP A 95 0.54 -8.33 12.23
C TRP A 95 -0.85 -7.78 11.90
N ASP A 96 -1.57 -7.39 12.94
CA ASP A 96 -2.85 -6.68 12.80
C ASP A 96 -2.66 -5.28 12.18
N GLU A 97 -3.77 -4.64 11.83
CA GLU A 97 -3.77 -3.32 11.18
C GLU A 97 -3.12 -2.20 12.03
N PHE A 98 -2.96 -2.43 13.33
CA PHE A 98 -2.34 -1.50 14.26
C PHE A 98 -0.87 -1.81 14.53
N GLY A 99 -0.35 -2.93 14.02
CA GLY A 99 1.00 -3.42 14.31
C GLY A 99 1.19 -3.85 15.77
N MET A 100 0.11 -4.23 16.47
CA MET A 100 0.12 -4.49 17.91
C MET A 100 0.16 -5.98 18.24
N CYS A 101 -0.58 -6.80 17.49
CA CYS A 101 -0.64 -8.25 17.68
C CYS A 101 -0.19 -8.99 16.41
N ARG A 102 0.45 -10.15 16.58
CA ARG A 102 0.68 -11.08 15.48
C ARG A 102 -0.62 -11.80 15.11
N VAL A 103 -0.83 -12.06 13.81
CA VAL A 103 -2.01 -12.77 13.27
C VAL A 103 -1.68 -14.17 12.76
#